data_AF-A0A946YY39-F1
#
_entry.id   AF-A0A946YY39-F1
#
_cell.length_a   1.000
_cell.length_b   1.000
_cell.length_c   1.000
_cell.angle_alpha   90.00
_cell.angle_beta   90.00
_cell.angle_gamma   90.00
#
_symmetry.space_group_name_H-M   'P 1'
#
loop_
_entity.id
_entity.type
_entity.pdbx_description
1 polymer ?
#
loop_
_entity_poly.entity_id
_entity_poly.type
_entity_poly.pdbx_seq_one_letter_code
_entity_poly.pdbx_strand_id
1 'polypeptide(L)'
;MQNLQIEVFPKTSTRSMLRLKDHEGTLIKERPLDADRIDQFISEIQDGYRQVSPVLRELGHDLYTFLDGDDRWLGAALDDPSGTVLHIDADERLRHLPWELMAPNGEYLAIDIVKPFSTVVRVSDHASEVERANRELRILLMATSPEDVQPVLEFEREEGLILDATRDAPVELFV
;
A
#
# COMPACT_ATOMS: atom_id res chain seq x y z
N MET A 1 11.63 14.03 -1.51
CA MET A 1 11.30 12.60 -1.59
C MET A 1 11.77 12.08 -2.93
N GLN A 2 12.69 11.11 -2.90
CA GLN A 2 13.05 10.35 -4.09
C GLN A 2 11.88 9.46 -4.54
N ASN A 3 11.82 9.14 -5.84
CA ASN A 3 10.81 8.24 -6.39
C ASN A 3 11.51 6.98 -6.90
N LEU A 4 11.04 5.83 -6.43
CA LEU A 4 11.52 4.52 -6.83
C LEU A 4 10.35 3.70 -7.35
N GLN A 5 10.61 2.82 -8.29
CA GLN A 5 9.61 1.89 -8.82
C GLN A 5 10.06 0.46 -8.62
N ILE A 6 9.22 -0.33 -7.97
CA ILE A 6 9.34 -1.79 -7.93
C ILE A 6 8.42 -2.38 -8.98
N GLU A 7 8.97 -3.26 -9.80
CA GLU A 7 8.23 -4.01 -10.81
C GLU A 7 8.38 -5.51 -10.54
N VAL A 8 7.28 -6.25 -10.50
CA VAL A 8 7.30 -7.72 -10.42
C VAL A 8 6.57 -8.29 -11.62
N PHE A 9 7.28 -9.06 -12.44
CA PHE A 9 6.75 -9.61 -13.69
C PHE A 9 7.22 -11.06 -13.91
N PRO A 10 6.39 -11.92 -14.52
CA PRO A 10 6.78 -13.28 -14.85
C PRO A 10 7.85 -13.29 -15.94
N LYS A 11 8.89 -14.12 -15.77
CA LYS A 11 9.91 -14.39 -16.80
C LYS A 11 9.77 -15.79 -17.39
N THR A 12 9.33 -16.75 -16.57
CA THR A 12 8.94 -18.10 -16.97
C THR A 12 7.71 -18.53 -16.16
N SER A 13 7.22 -19.76 -16.37
CA SER A 13 6.12 -20.32 -15.57
C SER A 13 6.47 -20.56 -14.10
N THR A 14 7.76 -20.58 -13.74
CA THR A 14 8.25 -20.88 -12.39
C THR A 14 9.12 -19.77 -11.81
N ARG A 15 9.39 -18.71 -12.59
CA ARG A 15 10.21 -17.59 -12.14
C ARG A 15 9.59 -16.27 -12.52
N SER A 16 9.51 -15.40 -11.53
CA SER A 16 9.29 -13.98 -11.70
C SER A 16 10.62 -13.25 -11.52
N MET A 17 10.65 -12.00 -11.95
CA MET A 17 11.73 -11.08 -11.65
C MET A 17 11.14 -9.93 -10.84
N LEU A 18 11.87 -9.50 -9.83
CA LEU A 18 11.63 -8.25 -9.13
C LEU A 18 12.71 -7.26 -9.58
N ARG A 19 12.30 -6.08 -10.03
CA ARG A 19 13.15 -4.99 -10.50
C ARG A 19 12.93 -3.75 -9.66
N LEU A 20 14.02 -3.05 -9.37
CA LEU A 20 13.99 -1.72 -8.80
C LEU A 20 14.52 -0.73 -9.85
N LYS A 21 13.74 0.31 -10.11
CA LYS A 21 14.07 1.41 -11.02
C LYS A 21 14.03 2.74 -10.28
N ASP A 22 14.79 3.71 -10.77
CA ASP A 22 14.63 5.11 -10.36
C ASP A 22 13.43 5.76 -11.07
N HIS A 23 13.22 7.04 -10.79
CA HIS A 23 12.15 7.85 -11.38
C HIS A 23 12.25 8.04 -12.90
N GLU A 24 13.43 7.84 -13.50
CA GLU A 24 13.64 7.90 -14.96
C GLU A 24 13.40 6.53 -15.62
N GLY A 25 13.14 5.50 -14.82
CA GLY A 25 12.98 4.12 -15.27
C GLY A 25 14.31 3.39 -15.45
N THR A 26 15.42 3.97 -15.02
CA THR A 26 16.74 3.34 -15.09
C THR A 26 16.80 2.20 -14.09
N LEU A 27 17.25 1.04 -14.56
CA LEU A 27 17.40 -0.14 -13.72
C LEU A 27 18.49 0.08 -12.67
N ILE A 28 18.11 -0.02 -11.39
CA ILE A 28 19.04 0.03 -10.26
C ILE A 28 19.49 -1.40 -9.91
N LYS A 29 18.54 -2.32 -9.71
CA LYS A 29 18.79 -3.72 -9.35
C LYS A 29 17.69 -4.64 -9.90
N GLU A 30 18.04 -5.90 -10.17
CA GLU A 30 17.09 -6.96 -10.48
C GLU A 30 17.47 -8.28 -9.78
N ARG A 31 16.47 -9.06 -9.34
CA ARG A 31 16.66 -10.40 -8.79
C ARG A 31 15.55 -11.35 -9.21
N PRO A 32 15.86 -12.65 -9.36
CA PRO A 32 14.83 -13.64 -9.57
C PRO A 32 14.01 -13.83 -8.28
N LEU A 33 12.72 -14.09 -8.46
CA LEU A 33 11.82 -14.59 -7.42
C LEU A 33 11.21 -15.90 -7.88
N ASP A 34 11.11 -16.85 -6.96
CA ASP A 34 10.35 -18.08 -7.20
C ASP A 34 8.86 -17.75 -7.23
N ALA A 35 8.16 -18.22 -8.27
CA ALA A 35 6.72 -18.01 -8.40
C ALA A 35 5.96 -18.66 -7.24
N ASP A 36 6.37 -19.86 -6.80
CA ASP A 36 5.71 -20.57 -5.70
C ASP A 36 5.90 -19.84 -4.38
N ARG A 37 7.05 -19.18 -4.19
CA ARG A 37 7.29 -18.34 -3.00
C ARG A 37 6.42 -17.08 -3.00
N ILE A 38 6.17 -16.49 -4.18
CA ILE A 38 5.25 -15.34 -4.31
C ILE A 38 3.83 -15.78 -3.92
N ASP A 39 3.37 -16.91 -4.45
CA ASP A 39 2.08 -17.52 -4.11
C ASP A 39 1.93 -17.73 -2.61
N GLN A 40 2.91 -18.39 -2.01
CA GLN A 40 2.93 -18.65 -0.57
C GLN A 40 2.90 -17.33 0.22
N PHE A 41 3.73 -16.37 -0.16
CA PHE A 41 3.81 -15.07 0.53
C PHE A 41 2.50 -14.31 0.47
N ILE A 42 1.82 -14.29 -0.68
CA ILE A 42 0.51 -13.65 -0.81
C ILE A 42 -0.50 -14.29 0.15
N SER A 43 -0.54 -15.62 0.23
CA SER A 43 -1.44 -16.34 1.15
C SER A 43 -1.14 -16.00 2.62
N GLU A 44 0.13 -16.03 3.01
CA GLU A 44 0.59 -15.70 4.37
C GLU A 44 0.14 -14.30 4.79
N ILE A 45 0.33 -13.30 3.92
CA ILE A 45 -0.05 -11.92 4.19
C ILE A 45 -1.58 -11.75 4.22
N GLN A 46 -2.32 -12.38 3.31
CA GLN A 46 -3.78 -12.28 3.29
C GLN A 46 -4.42 -12.89 4.54
N ASP A 47 -3.89 -14.00 5.02
CA ASP A 47 -4.38 -14.65 6.24
C ASP A 47 -4.03 -13.85 7.50
N GLY A 48 -2.83 -13.25 7.53
CA GLY A 48 -2.40 -12.38 8.63
C GLY A 48 -3.17 -11.04 8.67
N TYR A 49 -3.43 -10.43 7.53
CA TYR A 49 -4.08 -9.11 7.44
C TYR A 49 -5.53 -9.12 7.90
N ARG A 50 -6.22 -10.28 7.84
CA ARG A 50 -7.59 -10.45 8.36
C ARG A 50 -7.66 -10.43 9.89
N GLN A 51 -6.53 -10.40 10.59
CA GLN A 51 -6.46 -10.41 12.05
C GLN A 51 -6.27 -8.99 12.61
N VAL A 52 -6.80 -8.74 13.80
CA VAL A 52 -6.56 -7.50 14.56
C VAL A 52 -5.42 -7.75 15.56
N SER A 53 -4.66 -6.72 15.98
CA SER A 53 -3.64 -6.75 17.07
C SER A 53 -2.16 -6.86 16.58
N PRO A 54 -1.10 -7.04 17.42
CA PRO A 54 0.30 -6.74 17.08
C PRO A 54 0.90 -7.54 15.91
N VAL A 55 0.19 -8.56 15.44
CA VAL A 55 0.46 -9.31 14.20
C VAL A 55 0.68 -8.39 12.99
N LEU A 56 0.01 -7.23 12.92
CA LEU A 56 0.18 -6.30 11.80
C LEU A 56 1.59 -5.70 11.70
N ARG A 57 2.31 -5.57 12.83
CA ARG A 57 3.71 -5.11 12.80
C ARG A 57 4.66 -6.18 12.29
N GLU A 58 4.43 -7.44 12.70
CA GLU A 58 5.19 -8.59 12.21
C GLU A 58 4.96 -8.76 10.69
N LEU A 59 3.70 -8.68 10.26
CA LEU A 59 3.33 -8.64 8.84
C LEU A 59 4.01 -7.46 8.11
N GLY A 60 4.08 -6.30 8.74
CA GLY A 60 4.82 -5.14 8.24
C GLY A 60 6.32 -5.38 8.07
N HIS A 61 6.93 -6.11 8.99
CA HIS A 61 8.33 -6.53 8.89
C HIS A 61 8.51 -7.53 7.73
N ASP A 62 7.60 -8.48 7.57
CA ASP A 62 7.65 -9.47 6.49
C ASP A 62 7.49 -8.85 5.11
N LEU A 63 6.59 -7.87 4.95
CA LEU A 63 6.45 -7.07 3.73
C LEU A 63 7.74 -6.34 3.37
N TYR A 64 8.36 -5.71 4.37
CA TYR A 64 9.62 -5.02 4.16
C TYR A 64 10.73 -6.01 3.75
N THR A 65 10.89 -7.09 4.50
CA THR A 65 11.95 -8.09 4.27
C THR A 65 11.78 -8.79 2.92
N PHE A 66 10.54 -9.06 2.51
CA PHE A 66 10.25 -9.61 1.19
C PHE A 66 10.79 -8.72 0.08
N LEU A 67 10.62 -7.39 0.17
CA LEU A 67 11.12 -6.44 -0.84
C LEU A 67 12.61 -6.15 -0.71
N ASP A 68 13.09 -5.93 0.51
CA ASP A 68 14.47 -5.55 0.82
C ASP A 68 15.45 -6.67 0.48
N GLY A 69 15.14 -7.89 0.94
CA GLY A 69 15.96 -9.09 0.76
C GLY A 69 17.37 -8.98 1.32
N ASP A 70 18.18 -10.00 1.06
CA ASP A 70 19.59 -10.06 1.48
C ASP A 70 20.44 -8.93 0.87
N ASP A 71 20.02 -8.44 -0.29
CA ASP A 71 20.69 -7.41 -1.05
C ASP A 71 20.39 -5.97 -0.56
N ARG A 72 19.53 -5.83 0.46
CA ARG A 72 19.12 -4.57 1.12
C ARG A 72 18.68 -3.46 0.16
N TRP A 73 17.72 -3.79 -0.71
CA TRP A 73 17.25 -2.92 -1.79
C TRP A 73 16.52 -1.68 -1.33
N LEU A 74 15.69 -1.82 -0.31
CA LEU A 74 14.86 -0.77 0.24
C LEU A 74 15.59 -0.04 1.37
N GLY A 75 16.42 -0.73 2.15
CA GLY A 75 17.17 -0.14 3.26
C GLY A 75 18.04 1.04 2.84
N ALA A 76 18.80 0.89 1.74
CA ALA A 76 19.63 1.98 1.21
C ALA A 76 18.79 3.16 0.70
N ALA A 77 17.58 2.90 0.18
CA ALA A 77 16.65 3.94 -0.24
C ALA A 77 16.09 4.71 0.98
N LEU A 78 15.72 4.00 2.04
CA LEU A 78 15.20 4.61 3.27
C LEU A 78 16.23 5.49 4.02
N ASP A 79 17.50 5.38 3.68
CA ASP A 79 18.53 6.26 4.23
C ASP A 79 18.42 7.71 3.73
N ASP A 80 17.76 7.96 2.59
CA ASP A 80 17.58 9.31 2.04
C ASP A 80 16.76 10.22 3.00
N PRO A 81 17.36 11.30 3.55
CA PRO A 81 16.66 12.22 4.44
C PRO A 81 15.51 12.98 3.75
N SER A 82 15.46 13.01 2.41
CA SER A 82 14.38 13.66 1.66
C SER A 82 13.06 12.87 1.68
N GLY A 83 13.08 11.64 2.20
CA GLY A 83 11.96 10.69 2.18
C GLY A 83 11.86 9.92 0.87
N THR A 84 10.99 8.91 0.81
CA THR A 84 10.86 8.00 -0.33
C THR A 84 9.40 7.80 -0.73
N VAL A 85 9.11 7.92 -2.02
CA VAL A 85 7.88 7.43 -2.64
C VAL A 85 8.20 6.14 -3.38
N LEU A 86 7.57 5.04 -2.97
CA LEU A 86 7.73 3.73 -3.57
C LEU A 86 6.52 3.43 -4.46
N HIS A 87 6.73 3.48 -5.77
CA HIS A 87 5.75 3.05 -6.76
C HIS A 87 5.82 1.53 -6.89
N ILE A 88 4.70 0.85 -6.68
CA ILE A 88 4.61 -0.60 -6.77
C ILE A 88 3.82 -0.93 -8.03
N ASP A 89 4.56 -1.31 -9.05
CA ASP A 89 4.08 -1.79 -10.34
C ASP A 89 4.20 -3.31 -10.39
N ALA A 90 3.48 -3.97 -9.50
CA ALA A 90 3.44 -5.41 -9.54
C ALA A 90 2.31 -5.89 -10.45
N ASP A 91 2.44 -7.09 -10.99
CA ASP A 91 1.28 -7.86 -11.47
C ASP A 91 0.15 -7.84 -10.41
N GLU A 92 -1.10 -7.95 -10.83
CA GLU A 92 -2.31 -7.84 -10.00
C GLU A 92 -2.19 -8.63 -8.68
N ARG A 93 -1.46 -9.74 -8.73
CA ARG A 93 -1.14 -10.65 -7.63
C ARG A 93 -0.57 -9.98 -6.37
N LEU A 94 0.31 -8.99 -6.51
CA LEU A 94 0.96 -8.32 -5.38
C LEU A 94 0.41 -6.89 -5.13
N ARG A 95 -0.41 -6.36 -6.04
CA ARG A 95 -1.00 -5.02 -5.91
C ARG A 95 -1.87 -4.87 -4.66
N HIS A 96 -2.50 -5.96 -4.23
CA HIS A 96 -3.44 -5.97 -3.12
C HIS A 96 -2.79 -6.13 -1.74
N LEU A 97 -1.47 -6.31 -1.67
CA LEU A 97 -0.79 -6.43 -0.38
C LEU A 97 -0.76 -5.07 0.33
N PRO A 98 -0.84 -5.04 1.67
CA PRO A 98 -0.98 -3.80 2.45
C PRO A 98 0.38 -3.14 2.67
N TRP A 99 1.01 -2.67 1.59
CA TRP A 99 2.35 -2.11 1.59
C TRP A 99 2.54 -0.92 2.54
N GLU A 100 1.47 -0.21 2.88
CA GLU A 100 1.44 0.85 3.89
C GLU A 100 1.81 0.36 5.30
N LEU A 101 1.71 -0.95 5.57
CA LEU A 101 2.06 -1.55 6.85
C LEU A 101 3.56 -1.82 7.01
N MET A 102 4.41 -1.54 6.02
CA MET A 102 5.85 -1.82 6.14
C MET A 102 6.44 -1.22 7.42
N ALA A 103 7.08 -2.08 8.22
CA ALA A 103 7.57 -1.77 9.56
C ALA A 103 8.89 -2.49 9.88
N PRO A 104 10.01 -2.15 9.21
CA PRO A 104 11.28 -2.88 9.36
C PRO A 104 11.77 -3.00 10.80
N ASN A 105 11.58 -1.94 11.60
CA ASN A 105 12.10 -1.80 12.96
C ASN A 105 10.97 -1.78 14.02
N GLY A 106 9.81 -2.35 13.71
CA GLY A 106 8.64 -2.34 14.61
C GLY A 106 7.83 -1.04 14.61
N GLU A 107 8.28 -0.03 13.89
CA GLU A 107 7.53 1.20 13.61
C GLU A 107 7.20 1.28 12.11
N TYR A 108 5.98 1.74 11.81
CA TYR A 108 5.51 1.88 10.43
C TYR A 108 6.28 2.98 9.72
N LEU A 109 6.73 2.72 8.49
CA LEU A 109 7.41 3.75 7.69
C LEU A 109 6.49 4.94 7.38
N ALA A 110 5.18 4.69 7.23
CA ALA A 110 4.18 5.71 6.88
C ALA A 110 3.98 6.81 7.94
N ILE A 111 4.46 6.60 9.18
CA ILE A 111 4.34 7.59 10.27
C ILE A 111 5.63 8.36 10.54
N ASP A 112 6.72 8.05 9.83
CA ASP A 112 7.98 8.77 9.99
C ASP A 112 7.86 10.18 9.39
N ILE A 113 7.84 11.19 10.27
CA ILE A 113 7.75 12.60 9.88
C ILE A 113 9.09 13.21 9.47
N VAL A 114 10.20 12.56 9.80
CA VAL A 114 11.56 13.03 9.49
C VAL A 114 11.97 12.53 8.11
N LYS A 115 11.70 11.25 7.83
CA LYS A 115 11.93 10.62 6.53
C LYS A 115 10.61 10.08 5.98
N PRO A 116 9.74 10.96 5.46
CA PRO A 116 8.42 10.56 5.00
C PRO A 116 8.53 9.43 3.98
N PHE A 117 7.66 8.44 4.14
CA PHE A 117 7.58 7.29 3.26
C PHE A 117 6.15 7.13 2.76
N SER A 118 5.98 6.91 1.46
CA SER A 118 4.65 6.70 0.88
C SER A 118 4.71 5.61 -0.19
N THR A 119 3.73 4.74 -0.18
CA THR A 119 3.54 3.72 -1.22
C THR A 119 2.50 4.20 -2.22
N VAL A 120 2.76 3.94 -3.50
CA VAL A 120 1.83 4.24 -4.60
C VAL A 120 1.68 2.97 -5.42
N VAL A 121 0.54 2.29 -5.33
CA VAL A 121 0.28 1.11 -6.15
C VAL A 121 -0.20 1.55 -7.53
N ARG A 122 0.53 1.18 -8.57
CA ARG A 122 0.15 1.49 -9.96
C ARG A 122 -0.87 0.47 -10.44
N VAL A 123 -2.07 0.94 -10.73
CA VAL A 123 -3.18 0.09 -11.21
C VAL A 123 -3.29 0.07 -12.74
N SER A 124 -2.80 1.10 -13.42
CA SER A 124 -2.74 1.18 -14.88
C SER A 124 -1.70 2.22 -15.33
N ASP A 125 -1.35 2.19 -16.61
CA ASP A 125 -0.52 3.23 -17.25
C ASP A 125 -1.31 4.48 -17.64
N HIS A 126 -2.61 4.52 -17.33
CA HIS A 126 -3.41 5.69 -17.60
C HIS A 126 -2.97 6.85 -16.71
N ALA A 127 -2.33 7.85 -17.33
CA ALA A 127 -1.98 9.10 -16.69
C ALA A 127 -2.90 10.20 -17.23
N SER A 128 -3.62 10.87 -16.33
CA SER A 128 -4.29 12.13 -16.63
C SER A 128 -3.54 13.24 -15.92
N GLU A 129 -3.17 14.29 -16.65
CA GLU A 129 -2.79 15.53 -16.00
C GLU A 129 -4.03 16.11 -15.32
N VAL A 130 -3.99 16.19 -13.99
CA VAL A 130 -5.03 16.84 -13.20
C VAL A 130 -4.44 18.14 -12.70
N GLU A 131 -5.08 19.25 -13.05
CA GLU A 131 -4.70 20.54 -12.51
C GLU A 131 -4.92 20.55 -10.99
N ARG A 132 -3.88 20.89 -10.24
CA ARG A 132 -3.97 20.99 -8.78
C ARG A 132 -4.81 22.22 -8.45
N ALA A 133 -6.02 22.00 -7.95
CA ALA A 133 -6.90 23.06 -7.45
C ALA A 133 -7.04 22.94 -5.93
N ASN A 134 -7.02 24.08 -5.24
CA ASN A 134 -7.41 24.14 -3.83
C ASN A 134 -8.94 24.04 -3.75
N ARG A 135 -9.45 22.85 -3.47
CA ARG A 135 -10.87 22.55 -3.37
C ARG A 135 -11.15 21.89 -2.03
N GLU A 136 -12.31 22.20 -1.46
CA GLU A 136 -12.78 21.52 -0.25
C GLU A 136 -12.89 20.02 -0.50
N LEU A 137 -12.56 19.22 0.51
CA LEU A 137 -12.68 17.77 0.42
C LEU A 137 -14.17 17.43 0.45
N ARG A 138 -14.69 17.03 -0.70
CA ARG A 138 -16.06 16.51 -0.87
C ARG A 138 -16.06 15.02 -0.67
N ILE A 139 -16.86 14.53 0.27
CA ILE A 139 -16.96 13.11 0.60
C ILE A 139 -18.40 12.67 0.34
N LEU A 140 -18.57 11.64 -0.49
CA LEU A 140 -19.84 10.93 -0.64
C LEU A 140 -19.77 9.68 0.23
N LEU A 141 -20.69 9.57 1.20
CA LEU A 141 -20.83 8.37 1.99
C LEU A 141 -21.91 7.47 1.41
N MET A 142 -21.58 6.21 1.13
CA MET A 142 -22.57 5.20 0.74
C MET A 142 -22.38 3.98 1.63
N ALA A 143 -23.26 3.85 2.62
CA ALA A 143 -23.29 2.68 3.49
C ALA A 143 -23.88 1.47 2.74
N THR A 144 -23.23 0.31 2.86
CA THR A 144 -23.70 -0.95 2.27
C THR A 144 -23.63 -2.05 3.32
N SER A 145 -24.67 -2.88 3.42
CA SER A 145 -24.62 -4.09 4.23
C SER A 145 -24.16 -5.26 3.36
N PRO A 146 -23.21 -6.09 3.79
CA PRO A 146 -22.87 -7.32 3.08
C PRO A 146 -24.09 -8.25 2.99
N GLU A 147 -24.20 -8.98 1.88
CA GLU A 147 -25.23 -10.00 1.69
C GLU A 147 -25.04 -11.13 2.71
N ASP A 148 -26.15 -11.72 3.18
CA ASP A 148 -26.19 -12.86 4.10
C ASP A 148 -25.48 -12.69 5.46
N VAL A 149 -25.07 -11.47 5.83
CA VAL A 149 -24.47 -11.16 7.13
C VAL A 149 -25.50 -10.48 8.02
N GLN A 150 -25.62 -10.95 9.27
CA GLN A 150 -26.46 -10.36 10.30
C GLN A 150 -25.61 -9.90 11.50
N PRO A 151 -25.97 -8.78 12.17
CA PRO A 151 -27.11 -7.93 11.85
C PRO A 151 -26.89 -7.10 10.58
N VAL A 152 -27.98 -6.80 9.87
CA VAL A 152 -27.96 -5.77 8.82
C VAL A 152 -27.53 -4.45 9.45
N LEU A 153 -26.73 -3.69 8.71
CA LEU A 153 -26.29 -2.35 9.12
C LEU A 153 -27.49 -1.45 9.42
N GLU A 154 -27.45 -0.75 10.56
CA GLU A 154 -28.43 0.30 10.89
C GLU A 154 -28.09 1.58 10.12
N PHE A 155 -28.42 1.65 8.82
CA PHE A 155 -27.99 2.70 7.91
C PHE A 155 -28.17 4.12 8.47
N GLU A 156 -29.35 4.44 8.98
CA GLU A 156 -29.69 5.77 9.49
C GLU A 156 -28.90 6.11 10.77
N ARG A 157 -28.62 5.11 11.59
CA ARG A 157 -27.85 5.30 12.82
C ARG A 157 -26.38 5.55 12.49
N GLU A 158 -25.80 4.77 11.59
CA GLU A 158 -24.42 4.95 11.13
C GLU A 158 -24.23 6.30 10.44
N GLU A 159 -25.17 6.70 9.58
CA GLU A 159 -25.19 8.02 8.96
C GLU A 159 -25.20 9.15 10.00
N GLY A 160 -26.09 9.06 11.00
CA GLY A 160 -26.16 10.03 12.09
C GLY A 160 -24.85 10.13 12.88
N LEU A 161 -24.20 9.00 13.16
CA LEU A 161 -22.89 8.96 13.84
C LEU A 161 -21.80 9.64 13.02
N ILE A 162 -21.80 9.46 11.70
CA ILE A 162 -20.82 10.08 10.81
C ILE A 162 -21.04 11.59 10.74
N LEU A 163 -22.28 12.04 10.53
CA LEU A 163 -22.63 13.46 10.52
C LEU A 163 -22.24 14.16 11.83
N ASP A 164 -22.46 13.49 12.97
CA ASP A 164 -22.06 14.00 14.27
C ASP A 164 -20.54 14.04 14.43
N ALA A 165 -19.83 12.99 14.01
CA ALA A 165 -18.37 12.92 14.10
C ALA A 165 -17.67 13.92 13.18
N THR A 166 -18.25 14.25 12.04
CA THR A 166 -17.67 15.19 11.06
C THR A 166 -18.19 16.61 11.20
N ARG A 167 -19.04 16.90 12.20
CA ARG A 167 -19.73 18.20 12.35
C ARG A 167 -18.81 19.41 12.30
N ASP A 168 -17.63 19.30 12.93
CA ASP A 168 -16.65 20.38 13.03
C ASP A 168 -15.45 20.18 12.08
N ALA A 169 -15.50 19.15 11.23
CA ALA A 169 -14.45 18.88 10.25
C ALA A 169 -14.62 19.80 9.02
N PRO A 170 -13.52 20.29 8.40
CA PRO A 170 -13.57 21.11 7.20
C PRO A 170 -13.80 20.24 5.95
N VAL A 171 -14.93 19.53 5.91
CA VAL A 171 -15.32 18.62 4.82
C VAL A 171 -16.76 18.90 4.40
N GLU A 172 -17.03 18.77 3.10
CA GLU A 172 -18.39 18.85 2.55
C GLU A 172 -18.90 17.42 2.39
N LEU A 173 -19.81 16.99 3.27
CA LEU A 173 -20.37 15.64 3.28
C LEU A 173 -21.67 15.57 2.46
N PHE A 174 -21.74 14.59 1.56
CA PHE A 174 -22.94 14.17 0.86
C PHE A 174 -23.29 12.74 1.28
N VAL A 175 -24.58 12.48 1.40
CA VAL A 175 -25.19 11.20 1.79
C VAL A 175 -26.23 10.80 0.75
#